data_AF-G4TH55-F1
#
_entry.id   AF-G4TH55-F1
#
_cell.length_a   1.000
_cell.length_b   1.000
_cell.length_c   1.000
_cell.angle_alpha   90.00
_cell.angle_beta   90.00
_cell.angle_gamma   90.00
#
_symmetry.space_group_name_H-M   'P 1'
#
loop_
_entity.id
_entity.type
_entity.pdbx_description
1 polymer ?
#
loop_
_entity_poly.entity_id
_entity_poly.type
_entity_poly.pdbx_seq_one_letter_code
_entity_poly.pdbx_strand_id
1 'polypeptide(L)'
;MTTITRNLPSFIRDPAIGLIGTRCYISLVENLHIADTVCLKLAISKALGVAIVLGGAVMKIPQLLLILRARHARGLSLPAFALETLAYLITLVYAYRNSYPFSTYGENLFLTIQNIAITLLIIYYMPSGQNHLTTKRAKSNAPSVLIGGVISAVASYTLLILPMNMLQLLQLGTVPISLFSKIPQIRENHRNQSTGQLSVFAVASQVFGCAARLFTTVTEMGDSLVFAGFALALVLNVALGAQIWMYWGRSVPSTKEHWPREKDDFANVVEPSEIPNAQYQTSHLTGNTAPAAGRRWARKVD
;
A
#
# COMPACT_ATOMS: atom_id res chain seq x y z
N MET A 1 1.87 -37.92 27.07
CA MET A 1 0.69 -37.12 26.65
C MET A 1 0.73 -36.90 25.14
N THR A 2 0.42 -37.92 24.32
CA THR A 2 0.55 -37.83 22.83
C THR A 2 -0.65 -38.39 22.06
N THR A 3 -1.70 -38.86 22.75
CA THR A 3 -2.86 -39.48 22.10
C THR A 3 -3.68 -38.49 21.27
N ILE A 4 -3.74 -37.22 21.70
CA ILE A 4 -4.47 -36.15 20.99
C ILE A 4 -3.69 -35.69 19.75
N THR A 5 -2.37 -35.55 19.84
CA THR A 5 -1.53 -35.09 18.73
C THR A 5 -1.29 -36.16 17.66
N ARG A 6 -1.39 -37.46 17.99
CA ARG A 6 -1.26 -38.55 17.01
C ARG A 6 -2.51 -38.78 16.16
N ASN A 7 -3.68 -38.35 16.62
CA ASN A 7 -4.97 -38.50 15.93
C ASN A 7 -5.47 -37.18 15.33
N LEU A 8 -4.57 -36.34 14.83
CA LEU A 8 -4.95 -35.15 14.08
C LEU A 8 -5.68 -35.56 12.77
N PRO A 9 -6.80 -34.89 12.43
CA PRO A 9 -7.52 -35.14 11.18
C PRO A 9 -6.59 -34.99 9.97
N SER A 10 -6.81 -35.78 8.92
CA SER A 10 -6.03 -35.73 7.67
C SER A 10 -5.95 -34.32 7.09
N PHE A 11 -7.03 -33.55 7.19
CA PHE A 11 -7.08 -32.15 6.76
C PHE A 11 -6.02 -31.24 7.40
N ILE A 12 -5.54 -31.55 8.60
CA ILE A 12 -4.47 -30.79 9.27
C ILE A 12 -3.12 -31.51 9.13
N ARG A 13 -3.13 -32.84 9.21
CA ARG A 13 -1.93 -33.68 9.16
C ARG A 13 -1.22 -33.60 7.81
N ASP A 14 -1.95 -33.74 6.71
CA ASP A 14 -1.37 -33.81 5.37
C ASP A 14 -0.70 -32.49 4.93
N PRO A 15 -1.34 -31.31 5.12
CA PRO A 15 -0.65 -30.04 4.83
C PRO A 15 0.50 -29.77 5.80
N ALA A 16 0.41 -30.16 7.07
CA ALA A 16 1.50 -30.00 8.03
C ALA A 16 2.73 -30.88 7.69
N ILE A 17 2.49 -32.14 7.28
CA ILE A 17 3.54 -33.03 6.77
C ILE A 17 4.13 -32.47 5.47
N GLY A 18 3.30 -31.96 4.56
CA GLY A 18 3.78 -31.33 3.32
C GLY A 18 4.62 -30.08 3.55
N LEU A 19 4.35 -29.35 4.63
CA LEU A 19 5.02 -28.08 4.94
C LEU A 19 6.37 -28.24 5.67
N ILE A 20 6.45 -29.13 6.66
CA ILE A 20 7.61 -29.29 7.57
C ILE A 20 8.34 -30.63 7.34
N GLY A 21 7.72 -31.56 6.60
CA GLY A 21 8.24 -32.89 6.33
C GLY A 21 7.89 -33.92 7.40
N THR A 22 7.81 -35.19 7.00
CA THR A 22 7.36 -36.30 7.87
C THR A 22 8.22 -36.46 9.12
N ARG A 23 9.54 -36.26 9.01
CA ARG A 23 10.49 -36.35 10.13
C ARG A 23 10.20 -35.30 11.21
N CYS A 24 10.08 -34.04 10.82
CA CYS A 24 9.82 -32.94 11.75
C CYS A 24 8.37 -32.94 12.24
N TYR A 25 7.40 -33.39 11.44
CA TYR A 25 6.03 -33.59 11.90
C TYR A 25 5.96 -34.63 13.04
N ILE A 26 6.61 -35.78 12.88
CA ILE A 26 6.63 -36.83 13.92
C ILE A 26 7.38 -36.35 15.17
N SER A 27 8.55 -35.72 15.01
CA SER A 27 9.35 -35.21 16.13
C SER A 27 8.60 -34.13 16.93
N LEU A 28 8.07 -33.12 16.23
CA LEU A 28 7.55 -31.90 16.85
C LEU A 28 6.06 -31.96 17.19
N VAL A 29 5.23 -32.53 16.31
CA VAL A 29 3.76 -32.57 16.47
C VAL A 29 3.35 -33.86 17.20
N GLU A 30 3.77 -35.03 16.73
CA GLU A 30 3.32 -36.29 17.33
C GLU A 30 4.00 -36.61 18.67
N ASN A 31 5.31 -36.36 18.77
CA ASN A 31 6.11 -36.69 19.95
C ASN A 31 6.40 -35.49 20.85
N LEU A 32 5.98 -34.27 20.47
CA LEU A 32 6.18 -33.03 21.25
C LEU A 32 7.63 -32.80 21.69
N HIS A 33 8.60 -33.21 20.86
CA HIS A 33 10.03 -33.06 21.13
C HIS A 33 10.51 -31.64 20.78
N ILE A 34 10.11 -30.65 21.58
CA ILE A 34 10.43 -29.22 21.36
C ILE A 34 11.95 -28.94 21.46
N ALA A 35 12.74 -29.87 22.01
CA ALA A 35 14.19 -29.78 22.07
C ALA A 35 14.88 -29.98 20.70
N ASP A 36 14.17 -30.46 19.67
CA ASP A 36 14.70 -30.56 18.31
C ASP A 36 14.78 -29.17 17.66
N THR A 37 15.87 -28.45 17.97
CA THR A 37 16.06 -27.06 17.55
C THR A 37 16.10 -26.89 16.03
N VAL A 38 16.45 -27.93 15.27
CA VAL A 38 16.47 -27.90 13.79
C VAL A 38 15.04 -27.94 13.26
N CYS A 39 14.25 -28.92 13.68
CA CYS A 39 12.86 -29.03 13.27
C CYS A 39 11.99 -27.88 13.80
N LEU A 40 12.26 -27.38 15.00
CA LEU A 40 11.55 -26.24 15.58
C LEU A 40 11.77 -24.95 14.78
N LYS A 41 13.03 -24.63 14.43
CA LYS A 41 13.34 -23.45 13.61
C LYS A 41 12.70 -23.54 12.22
N LEU A 42 12.75 -24.71 11.59
CA LEU A 42 12.11 -24.95 10.29
C LEU A 42 10.59 -24.80 10.36
N ALA A 43 9.95 -25.39 11.38
CA ALA A 43 8.51 -25.29 11.60
C ALA A 43 8.06 -23.83 11.79
N ILE A 44 8.76 -23.07 12.63
CA ILE A 44 8.49 -21.65 12.87
C ILE A 44 8.70 -20.85 11.59
N SER A 45 9.78 -21.09 10.85
CA SER A 45 10.08 -20.41 9.58
C SER A 45 8.96 -20.62 8.57
N LYS A 46 8.50 -21.85 8.39
CA LYS A 46 7.43 -22.18 7.45
C LYS A 46 6.09 -21.60 7.87
N ALA A 47 5.75 -21.66 9.16
CA ALA A 47 4.54 -21.03 9.69
C ALA A 47 4.54 -19.52 9.47
N LEU A 48 5.66 -18.85 9.77
CA LEU A 48 5.85 -17.42 9.52
C LEU A 48 5.74 -17.11 8.02
N GLY A 49 6.40 -17.88 7.16
CA GLY A 49 6.32 -17.71 5.71
C GLY A 49 4.87 -17.79 5.20
N VAL A 50 4.11 -18.80 5.63
CA VAL A 50 2.69 -18.92 5.27
C VAL A 50 1.87 -17.72 5.77
N ALA A 51 2.09 -17.29 7.02
CA ALA A 51 1.41 -16.12 7.57
C ALA A 51 1.72 -14.84 6.78
N ILE A 52 2.97 -14.65 6.37
CA ILE A 52 3.41 -13.52 5.56
C ILE A 52 2.74 -13.54 4.18
N VAL A 53 2.72 -14.70 3.51
CA VAL A 53 2.06 -14.86 2.20
C VAL A 53 0.56 -14.56 2.29
N LEU A 54 -0.14 -15.12 3.29
CA LEU A 54 -1.56 -14.86 3.52
C LEU A 54 -1.83 -13.39 3.86
N GLY A 55 -0.98 -12.78 4.69
CA GLY A 55 -1.04 -11.36 4.99
C GLY A 55 -0.92 -10.52 3.72
N GLY A 56 0.10 -10.78 2.90
CA GLY A 56 0.32 -10.09 1.62
C GLY A 56 -0.84 -10.23 0.64
N ALA A 57 -1.53 -11.38 0.63
CA ALA A 57 -2.72 -11.60 -0.19
C ALA A 57 -3.92 -10.73 0.22
N VAL A 58 -4.00 -10.30 1.48
CA VAL A 58 -5.12 -9.49 2.00
C VAL A 58 -4.77 -8.00 2.08
N MET A 59 -3.50 -7.63 2.24
CA MET A 59 -3.09 -6.26 2.58
C MET A 59 -3.62 -5.16 1.64
N LYS A 60 -3.70 -5.41 0.32
CA LYS A 60 -4.11 -4.40 -0.66
C LYS A 60 -5.61 -4.47 -1.00
N ILE A 61 -6.34 -5.49 -0.52
CA ILE A 61 -7.78 -5.65 -0.75
C ILE A 61 -8.60 -4.46 -0.25
N PRO A 62 -8.39 -3.91 0.98
CA PRO A 62 -9.17 -2.77 1.45
C PRO A 62 -9.04 -1.56 0.52
N GLN A 63 -7.82 -1.29 0.03
CA GLN A 63 -7.57 -0.20 -0.91
C GLN A 63 -8.23 -0.43 -2.26
N LEU A 64 -8.19 -1.67 -2.78
CA LEU A 64 -8.88 -2.05 -4.02
C LEU A 64 -10.39 -1.79 -3.92
N LEU A 65 -11.02 -2.23 -2.81
CA LEU A 65 -12.45 -2.03 -2.56
C LEU A 65 -12.81 -0.54 -2.43
N LEU A 66 -11.96 0.28 -1.81
CA LEU A 66 -12.18 1.72 -1.71
C LEU A 66 -12.22 2.39 -3.08
N ILE A 67 -11.31 2.04 -3.99
CA ILE A 67 -11.29 2.59 -5.36
C ILE A 67 -12.54 2.15 -6.14
N LEU A 68 -12.91 0.88 -6.04
CA LEU A 68 -14.09 0.34 -6.72
C LEU A 68 -15.39 0.98 -6.24
N ARG A 69 -15.52 1.23 -4.93
CA ARG A 69 -16.69 1.89 -4.33
C ARG A 69 -16.73 3.38 -4.65
N ALA A 70 -15.59 4.07 -4.58
CA ALA A 70 -15.52 5.50 -4.84
C ALA A 70 -15.66 5.86 -6.34
N ARG A 71 -15.36 4.91 -7.25
CA ARG A 71 -15.36 5.11 -8.71
C ARG A 71 -14.47 6.28 -9.17
N HIS A 72 -13.48 6.66 -8.37
CA HIS A 72 -12.48 7.68 -8.70
C HIS A 72 -11.16 7.39 -7.99
N ALA A 73 -10.04 7.86 -8.55
CA ALA A 73 -8.70 7.67 -7.99
C ALA A 73 -8.05 8.96 -7.44
N ARG A 74 -8.84 9.93 -6.97
CA ARG A 74 -8.31 11.19 -6.39
C ARG A 74 -7.40 10.91 -5.19
N GLY A 75 -6.26 11.60 -5.12
CA GLY A 75 -5.28 11.45 -4.04
C GLY A 75 -4.32 10.27 -4.19
N LEU A 76 -4.48 9.42 -5.22
CA LEU A 76 -3.56 8.33 -5.51
C LEU A 76 -2.54 8.77 -6.57
N SER A 77 -1.26 8.51 -6.29
CA SER A 77 -0.16 8.82 -7.21
C SER A 77 0.11 7.62 -8.12
N LEU A 78 -0.27 7.72 -9.40
CA LEU A 78 0.05 6.71 -10.42
C LEU A 78 1.54 6.33 -10.47
N PRO A 79 2.51 7.28 -10.48
CA PRO A 79 3.92 6.90 -10.51
C PRO A 79 4.37 6.18 -9.24
N ALA A 80 3.80 6.49 -8.07
CA ALA A 80 4.12 5.77 -6.83
C ALA A 80 3.67 4.30 -6.92
N PHE A 81 2.46 4.04 -7.39
CA PHE A 81 1.95 2.68 -7.60
C PHE A 81 2.69 1.93 -8.69
N ALA A 82 3.12 2.62 -9.76
CA ALA A 82 3.94 2.02 -10.81
C ALA A 82 5.34 1.61 -10.29
N LEU A 83 6.01 2.48 -9.52
CA LEU A 83 7.29 2.17 -8.89
C LEU A 83 7.17 1.05 -7.85
N GLU A 84 6.11 1.05 -7.05
CA GLU A 84 5.83 -0.03 -6.10
C GLU A 84 5.60 -1.37 -6.84
N THR A 85 4.85 -1.35 -7.95
CA THR A 85 4.64 -2.55 -8.79
C THR A 85 5.95 -3.05 -9.37
N LEU A 86 6.80 -2.16 -9.87
CA LEU A 86 8.11 -2.51 -10.41
C LEU A 86 9.01 -3.12 -9.32
N ALA A 87 9.01 -2.57 -8.11
CA ALA A 87 9.79 -3.10 -7.00
C ALA A 87 9.36 -4.52 -6.60
N TYR A 88 8.05 -4.77 -6.44
CA TYR A 88 7.56 -6.13 -6.15
C TYR A 88 7.87 -7.11 -7.28
N LEU A 89 7.77 -6.67 -8.53
CA LEU A 89 8.06 -7.49 -9.70
C LEU A 89 9.55 -7.87 -9.79
N ILE A 90 10.46 -6.94 -9.52
CA ILE A 90 11.91 -7.21 -9.43
C ILE A 90 12.17 -8.28 -8.38
N THR A 91 11.62 -8.13 -7.17
CA THR A 91 11.81 -9.10 -6.08
C THR A 91 11.21 -10.46 -6.39
N LEU A 92 10.04 -10.49 -7.03
CA LEU A 92 9.40 -11.72 -7.50
C LEU A 92 10.27 -12.46 -8.52
N VAL A 93 10.74 -11.77 -9.56
CA VAL A 93 11.54 -12.37 -10.63
C VAL A 93 12.92 -12.80 -10.12
N TYR A 94 13.54 -12.00 -9.24
CA TYR A 94 14.80 -12.36 -8.57
C TYR A 94 14.66 -13.67 -7.78
N ALA A 95 13.62 -13.79 -6.95
CA ALA A 95 13.39 -14.98 -6.15
C ALA A 95 13.03 -16.21 -6.99
N TYR A 96 12.22 -16.01 -8.04
CA TYR A 96 11.86 -17.07 -8.97
C TYR A 96 13.10 -17.63 -9.69
N ARG A 97 13.99 -16.76 -10.17
CA ARG A 97 15.21 -17.18 -10.89
C ARG A 97 16.25 -17.85 -9.99
N ASN A 98 16.31 -17.47 -8.72
CA ASN A 98 17.17 -18.15 -7.75
C ASN A 98 16.54 -19.44 -7.18
N SER A 99 15.37 -19.85 -7.69
CA SER A 99 14.66 -21.07 -7.27
C SER A 99 14.37 -21.12 -5.76
N TYR A 100 14.10 -19.96 -5.15
CA TYR A 100 13.74 -19.90 -3.73
C TYR A 100 12.38 -20.55 -3.47
N PRO A 101 12.14 -21.07 -2.25
CA PRO A 101 10.86 -21.68 -1.92
C PRO A 101 9.72 -20.65 -1.97
N PHE A 102 8.53 -21.08 -2.37
CA PHE A 102 7.36 -20.19 -2.50
C PHE A 102 7.03 -19.43 -1.21
N SER A 103 7.30 -20.01 -0.03
CA SER A 103 7.12 -19.37 1.28
C SER A 103 7.87 -18.04 1.43
N THR A 104 8.93 -17.86 0.66
CA THR A 104 9.77 -16.66 0.68
C THR A 104 9.21 -15.53 -0.19
N TYR A 105 8.74 -15.83 -1.40
CA TYR A 105 8.37 -14.81 -2.39
C TYR A 105 6.88 -14.74 -2.68
N GLY A 106 6.08 -15.67 -2.15
CA GLY A 106 4.65 -15.77 -2.42
C GLY A 106 3.89 -14.50 -2.06
N GLU A 107 4.31 -13.77 -1.03
CA GLU A 107 3.74 -12.45 -0.73
C GLU A 107 3.94 -11.45 -1.86
N ASN A 108 5.12 -11.42 -2.48
CA ASN A 108 5.46 -10.51 -3.58
C ASN A 108 4.66 -10.87 -4.83
N LEU A 109 4.36 -12.16 -5.05
CA LEU A 109 3.44 -12.59 -6.11
C LEU A 109 2.05 -11.98 -5.94
N PHE A 110 1.44 -12.18 -4.77
CA PHE A 110 0.10 -11.64 -4.50
C PHE A 110 0.08 -10.11 -4.49
N LEU A 111 1.10 -9.47 -3.91
CA LEU A 111 1.22 -8.02 -3.90
C LEU A 111 1.38 -7.47 -5.33
N THR A 112 2.20 -8.09 -6.18
CA THR A 112 2.36 -7.68 -7.58
C THR A 112 1.03 -7.73 -8.33
N ILE A 113 0.28 -8.83 -8.22
CA ILE A 113 -1.03 -8.97 -8.89
C ILE A 113 -2.02 -7.89 -8.41
N GLN A 114 -2.14 -7.71 -7.09
CA GLN A 114 -3.03 -6.70 -6.52
C GLN A 114 -2.61 -5.28 -6.91
N ASN A 115 -1.31 -4.98 -6.97
CA ASN A 115 -0.81 -3.65 -7.29
C ASN A 115 -0.94 -3.32 -8.78
N ILE A 116 -0.80 -4.31 -9.67
CA ILE A 116 -1.15 -4.18 -11.09
C ILE A 116 -2.64 -3.84 -11.22
N ALA A 117 -3.52 -4.59 -10.54
CA ALA A 117 -4.96 -4.31 -10.58
C ALA A 117 -5.29 -2.89 -10.09
N ILE A 118 -4.69 -2.44 -8.99
CA ILE A 118 -4.85 -1.07 -8.48
C ILE A 118 -4.35 -0.04 -9.52
N THR A 119 -3.18 -0.26 -10.09
CA THR A 119 -2.59 0.64 -11.11
C THR A 119 -3.51 0.78 -12.33
N LEU A 120 -4.06 -0.34 -12.81
CA LEU A 120 -5.02 -0.35 -13.92
C LEU A 120 -6.32 0.37 -13.57
N LEU A 121 -6.84 0.20 -12.35
CA LEU A 121 -8.01 0.93 -11.88
C LEU A 121 -7.76 2.43 -11.76
N ILE A 122 -6.56 2.84 -11.31
CA ILE A 122 -6.17 4.25 -11.28
C ILE A 122 -6.20 4.83 -12.70
N ILE A 123 -5.61 4.13 -13.69
CA ILE A 123 -5.64 4.56 -15.10
C ILE A 123 -7.07 4.61 -15.63
N TYR A 124 -7.91 3.63 -15.27
CA TYR A 124 -9.31 3.58 -15.70
C TYR A 124 -10.14 4.76 -15.17
N TYR A 125 -9.95 5.14 -13.90
CA TYR A 125 -10.71 6.19 -13.24
C TYR A 125 -10.04 7.58 -13.28
N MET A 126 -8.87 7.71 -13.89
CA MET A 126 -8.20 9.00 -14.05
C MET A 126 -9.00 9.85 -15.07
N PRO A 127 -9.31 11.12 -14.75
CA PRO A 127 -9.92 12.01 -15.73
C PRO A 127 -8.99 12.15 -16.92
N SER A 128 -9.43 11.74 -18.11
CA SER A 128 -8.70 12.02 -19.35
C SER A 128 -8.56 13.53 -19.46
N GLY A 129 -7.32 14.04 -19.44
CA GLY A 129 -7.01 15.46 -19.52
C GLY A 129 -7.81 16.11 -20.63
N GLN A 130 -8.77 16.93 -20.23
CA GLN A 130 -9.67 17.61 -21.14
C GLN A 130 -8.92 18.83 -21.66
N ASN A 131 -8.18 18.66 -22.77
CA ASN A 131 -7.81 19.81 -23.59
C ASN A 131 -9.12 20.52 -23.95
N HIS A 132 -9.25 21.75 -23.50
CA HIS A 132 -10.50 22.51 -23.38
C HIS A 132 -11.14 22.93 -24.73
N LEU A 133 -10.79 22.27 -25.84
CA LEU A 133 -11.07 22.76 -27.20
C LEU A 133 -11.66 21.75 -28.18
N THR A 134 -11.88 20.47 -27.86
CA THR A 134 -12.53 19.55 -28.83
C THR A 134 -13.55 18.59 -28.21
N THR A 135 -14.81 18.89 -28.53
CA THR A 135 -15.94 17.99 -28.77
C THR A 135 -16.30 16.88 -27.76
N LYS A 136 -17.56 16.97 -27.31
CA LYS A 136 -18.33 16.08 -26.44
C LYS A 136 -18.36 14.61 -26.92
N ARG A 137 -17.30 13.84 -26.64
CA ARG A 137 -17.38 12.38 -26.55
C ARG A 137 -16.60 11.96 -25.31
N ALA A 138 -17.28 11.37 -24.34
CA ALA A 138 -16.64 10.74 -23.19
C ALA A 138 -15.68 9.66 -23.73
N LYS A 139 -14.40 10.01 -23.86
CA LYS A 139 -13.39 9.10 -24.37
C LYS A 139 -13.23 8.02 -23.31
N SER A 140 -13.65 6.80 -23.62
CA SER A 140 -13.44 5.66 -22.73
C SER A 140 -11.96 5.54 -22.44
N ASN A 141 -11.58 5.41 -21.16
CA ASN A 141 -10.20 5.19 -20.73
C ASN A 141 -9.72 3.75 -21.00
N ALA A 142 -10.55 2.90 -21.64
CA ALA A 142 -10.22 1.52 -21.99
C ALA A 142 -8.88 1.32 -22.76
N PRO A 143 -8.52 2.12 -23.78
CA PRO A 143 -7.23 1.93 -24.46
C PRO A 143 -6.04 2.23 -23.54
N SER A 144 -6.16 3.19 -22.62
CA SER A 144 -5.10 3.50 -21.65
C SER A 144 -4.89 2.36 -20.66
N VAL A 145 -5.96 1.69 -20.24
CA VAL A 145 -5.88 0.49 -19.38
C VAL A 145 -5.20 -0.65 -20.11
N LEU A 146 -5.55 -0.89 -21.38
CA LEU A 146 -4.90 -1.93 -22.19
C LEU A 146 -3.39 -1.67 -22.32
N ILE A 147 -3.00 -0.42 -22.62
CA ILE A 147 -1.59 -0.01 -22.69
C ILE A 147 -0.88 -0.25 -21.35
N GLY A 148 -1.49 0.15 -20.22
CA GLY A 148 -0.94 -0.10 -18.89
C GLY A 148 -0.74 -1.60 -18.61
N GLY A 149 -1.70 -2.43 -19.02
CA GLY A 149 -1.61 -3.89 -18.91
C GLY A 149 -0.46 -4.47 -19.74
N VAL A 150 -0.35 -4.04 -21.00
CA VAL A 150 0.74 -4.46 -21.89
C VAL A 150 2.10 -4.03 -21.33
N ILE A 151 2.24 -2.80 -20.83
CA ILE A 151 3.48 -2.31 -20.20
C ILE A 151 3.86 -3.21 -19.01
N SER A 152 2.90 -3.57 -18.15
CA SER A 152 3.17 -4.45 -17.00
C SER A 152 3.62 -5.85 -17.42
N ALA A 153 3.03 -6.41 -18.48
CA ALA A 153 3.41 -7.72 -19.03
C ALA A 153 4.80 -7.68 -19.67
N VAL A 154 5.07 -6.65 -20.48
CA VAL A 154 6.39 -6.44 -21.10
C VAL A 154 7.46 -6.27 -20.04
N ALA A 155 7.23 -5.43 -19.02
CA ALA A 155 8.18 -5.24 -17.92
C ALA A 155 8.49 -6.57 -17.20
N SER A 156 7.47 -7.41 -16.99
CA SER A 156 7.64 -8.73 -16.37
C SER A 156 8.50 -9.65 -17.24
N TYR A 157 8.24 -9.68 -18.55
CA TYR A 157 9.02 -10.47 -19.50
C TYR A 157 10.46 -9.97 -19.64
N THR A 158 10.67 -8.65 -19.70
CA THR A 158 11.99 -8.04 -19.78
C THR A 158 12.84 -8.39 -18.55
N LEU A 159 12.26 -8.36 -17.35
CA LEU A 159 12.97 -8.74 -16.13
C LEU A 159 13.36 -10.23 -16.11
N LEU A 160 12.56 -11.11 -16.71
CA LEU A 160 12.88 -12.55 -16.78
C LEU A 160 14.12 -12.84 -17.63
N ILE A 161 14.35 -12.06 -18.70
CA ILE A 161 15.48 -12.24 -19.62
C ILE A 161 16.75 -11.51 -19.15
N LEU A 162 16.60 -10.51 -18.27
CA LEU A 162 17.70 -9.68 -17.77
C LEU A 162 18.84 -10.53 -17.15
N PRO A 163 20.13 -10.24 -17.39
CA PRO A 163 21.23 -10.97 -16.76
C PRO A 163 21.19 -10.88 -15.22
N MET A 164 21.63 -11.93 -14.52
CA MET A 164 21.55 -12.00 -13.04
C MET A 164 22.23 -10.81 -12.35
N ASN A 165 23.36 -10.34 -12.86
CA ASN A 165 24.12 -9.23 -12.25
C ASN A 165 23.31 -7.92 -12.22
N MET A 166 22.58 -7.62 -13.30
CA MET A 166 21.72 -6.45 -13.35
C MET A 166 20.48 -6.64 -12.47
N LEU A 167 19.92 -7.86 -12.44
CA LEU A 167 18.77 -8.17 -11.60
C LEU A 167 19.12 -8.06 -10.10
N GLN A 168 20.32 -8.47 -9.68
CA GLN A 168 20.84 -8.26 -8.33
C GLN A 168 20.98 -6.78 -8.00
N LEU A 169 21.50 -5.96 -8.92
CA LEU A 169 21.61 -4.51 -8.72
C LEU A 169 20.22 -3.86 -8.59
N LEU A 170 19.26 -4.28 -9.42
CA LEU A 170 17.87 -3.84 -9.32
C LEU A 170 17.25 -4.26 -8.00
N GLN A 171 17.46 -5.51 -7.56
CA GLN A 171 16.99 -6.01 -6.27
C GLN A 171 17.63 -5.26 -5.10
N LEU A 172 18.92 -4.93 -5.19
CA LEU A 172 19.57 -4.07 -4.22
C LEU A 172 18.95 -2.67 -4.22
N GLY A 173 18.48 -2.18 -5.37
CA GLY A 173 17.80 -0.90 -5.53
C GLY A 173 16.36 -0.85 -5.00
N THR A 174 15.65 -1.99 -4.90
CA THR A 174 14.27 -2.00 -4.36
C THR A 174 14.22 -1.76 -2.85
N VAL A 175 15.27 -2.15 -2.13
CA VAL A 175 15.39 -1.96 -0.67
C VAL A 175 15.52 -0.47 -0.29
N PRO A 176 16.43 0.33 -0.88
CA PRO A 176 16.52 1.77 -0.65
C PRO A 176 15.21 2.51 -0.83
N ILE A 177 14.35 2.14 -1.78
CA ILE A 177 13.08 2.85 -2.04
C ILE A 177 12.18 2.84 -0.81
N SER A 178 12.15 1.73 -0.06
CA SER A 178 11.38 1.63 1.19
C SER A 178 12.12 2.29 2.38
N LEU A 179 13.46 2.32 2.37
CA LEU A 179 14.29 2.98 3.38
C LEU A 179 14.26 4.52 3.28
N PHE A 180 14.29 5.07 2.06
CA PHE A 180 14.23 6.51 1.78
C PHE A 180 12.92 7.15 2.22
N SER A 181 11.84 6.38 2.36
CA SER A 181 10.58 6.89 2.94
C SER A 181 10.68 7.15 4.45
N LYS A 182 11.56 6.42 5.15
CA LYS A 182 11.68 6.43 6.62
C LYS A 182 12.73 7.42 7.12
N ILE A 183 13.80 7.64 6.37
CA ILE A 183 14.90 8.54 6.79
C ILE A 183 14.42 9.99 6.98
N PRO A 184 13.67 10.62 6.04
CA PRO A 184 13.13 11.95 6.25
C PRO A 184 12.20 12.00 7.47
N GLN A 185 11.38 10.96 7.66
CA GLN A 185 10.48 10.86 8.80
C GLN A 185 11.23 10.77 10.13
N ILE A 186 12.31 9.99 10.22
CA ILE A 186 13.17 9.90 11.41
C ILE A 186 13.79 11.27 11.72
N ARG A 187 14.29 11.96 10.70
CA ARG A 187 14.91 13.28 10.86
C ARG A 187 13.89 14.32 11.34
N GLU A 188 12.68 14.30 10.77
CA GLU A 188 11.60 15.20 11.13
C GLU A 188 11.13 14.97 12.57
N ASN A 189 10.91 13.71 12.96
CA ASN A 189 10.55 13.35 14.34
C ASN A 189 11.61 13.83 15.34
N HIS A 190 12.90 13.69 15.00
CA HIS A 190 13.98 14.16 15.85
C HIS A 190 14.01 15.70 15.93
N ARG A 191 13.82 16.40 14.80
CA ARG A 191 13.76 17.87 14.77
C ARG A 191 12.60 18.40 15.59
N ASN A 192 11.43 17.78 15.46
CA ASN A 192 10.19 18.23 16.10
C ASN A 192 10.04 17.70 17.53
N GLN A 193 10.94 16.83 17.99
CA GLN A 193 10.91 16.19 19.32
C GLN A 193 9.55 15.54 19.64
N SER A 194 8.83 15.11 18.60
CA SER A 194 7.49 14.55 18.65
C SER A 194 7.29 13.64 17.45
N THR A 195 6.59 12.53 17.65
CA THR A 195 6.24 11.58 16.58
C THR A 195 4.89 11.86 15.93
N GLY A 196 4.19 12.91 16.36
CA GLY A 196 2.89 13.31 15.79
C GLY A 196 1.85 12.17 15.83
N GLN A 197 1.20 11.92 14.68
CA GLN A 197 0.17 10.88 14.50
C GLN A 197 0.74 9.50 14.09
N LEU A 198 2.03 9.25 14.32
CA LEU A 198 2.64 7.97 13.95
C LEU A 198 2.04 6.82 14.78
N SER A 199 1.42 5.86 14.10
CA SER A 199 0.81 4.70 14.76
C SER A 199 1.86 3.73 15.30
N VAL A 200 1.86 3.56 16.62
CA VAL A 200 2.67 2.56 17.34
C VAL A 200 2.42 1.15 16.80
N PHE A 201 1.16 0.83 16.57
CA PHE A 201 0.75 -0.47 16.05
C PHE A 201 1.34 -0.70 14.65
N ALA A 202 1.35 0.33 13.79
CA ALA A 202 1.95 0.23 12.46
C ALA A 202 3.47 0.03 12.53
N VAL A 203 4.17 0.79 13.38
CA VAL A 203 5.64 0.66 13.53
C VAL A 203 6.01 -0.69 14.15
N ALA A 204 5.31 -1.14 15.20
CA ALA A 204 5.53 -2.46 15.80
C ALA A 204 5.31 -3.59 14.77
N SER A 205 4.21 -3.52 14.01
CA SER A 205 3.93 -4.50 12.95
C SER A 205 5.01 -4.53 11.87
N GLN A 206 5.59 -3.37 11.52
CA GLN A 206 6.71 -3.29 10.57
C GLN A 206 8.00 -3.90 11.14
N VAL A 207 8.31 -3.67 12.41
CA VAL A 207 9.44 -4.31 13.10
C VAL A 207 9.26 -5.83 13.10
N PHE A 208 8.10 -6.34 13.52
CA PHE A 208 7.82 -7.77 13.52
C PHE A 208 7.88 -8.38 12.12
N GLY A 209 7.31 -7.71 11.11
CA GLY A 209 7.38 -8.16 9.72
C GLY A 209 8.80 -8.22 9.18
N CYS A 210 9.63 -7.19 9.42
CA CYS A 210 11.03 -7.19 9.03
C CYS A 210 11.83 -8.27 9.76
N ALA A 211 11.59 -8.48 11.06
CA ALA A 211 12.25 -9.53 11.83
C ALA A 211 11.87 -10.93 11.34
N ALA A 212 10.58 -11.15 11.05
CA ALA A 212 10.10 -12.40 10.49
C ALA A 212 10.74 -12.70 9.12
N ARG A 213 10.85 -11.70 8.24
CA ARG A 213 11.53 -11.85 6.94
C ARG A 213 13.03 -12.07 7.08
N LEU A 214 13.68 -11.42 8.05
CA LEU A 214 15.09 -11.65 8.33
C LEU A 214 15.31 -13.10 8.77
N PHE A 215 14.47 -13.59 9.68
CA PHE A 215 14.52 -14.97 10.15
C PHE A 215 14.29 -15.97 9.02
N THR A 216 13.23 -15.81 8.21
CA THR A 216 12.95 -16.71 7.08
C THR A 216 14.03 -16.66 6.01
N THR A 217 14.69 -15.52 5.80
CA THR A 217 15.81 -15.41 4.84
C THR A 217 17.03 -16.20 5.28
N VAL A 218 17.38 -16.14 6.57
CA VAL A 218 18.50 -16.91 7.13
C VAL A 218 18.21 -18.41 7.10
N THR A 219 16.96 -18.81 7.36
CA THR A 219 16.59 -20.23 7.42
C THR A 219 16.31 -20.86 6.06
N GLU A 220 15.81 -20.10 5.08
CA GLU A 220 15.34 -20.68 3.80
C GLU A 220 16.23 -20.38 2.58
N MET A 221 16.96 -19.26 2.57
CA MET A 221 17.68 -18.80 1.36
C MET A 221 19.20 -18.74 1.53
N GLY A 222 19.68 -18.24 2.68
CA GLY A 222 21.09 -17.96 2.88
C GLY A 222 21.66 -16.83 2.00
N ASP A 223 20.81 -16.03 1.35
CA ASP A 223 21.25 -14.90 0.50
C ASP A 223 21.60 -13.67 1.35
N SER A 224 22.87 -13.27 1.30
CA SER A 224 23.40 -12.12 2.04
C SER A 224 22.85 -10.78 1.55
N LEU A 225 22.47 -10.66 0.27
CA LEU A 225 21.96 -9.43 -0.32
C LEU A 225 20.57 -9.11 0.24
N VAL A 226 19.67 -10.09 0.17
CA VAL A 226 18.30 -9.97 0.70
C VAL A 226 18.33 -9.81 2.22
N PHE A 227 19.22 -10.55 2.89
CA PHE A 227 19.44 -10.43 4.33
C PHE A 227 19.85 -9.01 4.74
N ALA A 228 20.87 -8.44 4.10
CA ALA A 228 21.34 -7.09 4.39
C ALA A 228 20.23 -6.04 4.20
N GLY A 229 19.39 -6.22 3.18
CA GLY A 229 18.25 -5.35 2.93
C GLY A 229 17.21 -5.38 4.06
N PHE A 230 16.80 -6.57 4.51
CA PHE A 230 15.87 -6.69 5.63
C PHE A 230 16.48 -6.26 6.97
N ALA A 231 17.79 -6.48 7.17
CA ALA A 231 18.49 -6.04 8.37
C ALA A 231 18.49 -4.51 8.46
N LEU A 232 18.83 -3.82 7.36
CA LEU A 232 18.81 -2.36 7.31
C LEU A 232 17.39 -1.82 7.52
N ALA A 233 16.38 -2.45 6.91
CA ALA A 233 14.98 -2.08 7.13
C ALA A 233 14.55 -2.27 8.60
N LEU A 234 14.98 -3.35 9.25
CA LEU A 234 14.71 -3.59 10.66
C LEU A 234 15.33 -2.50 11.54
N VAL A 235 16.59 -2.13 11.29
CA VAL A 235 17.27 -1.06 12.04
C VAL A 235 16.51 0.26 11.95
N LEU A 236 16.06 0.67 10.75
CA LEU A 236 15.29 1.90 10.60
C LEU A 236 13.92 1.84 11.28
N ASN A 237 13.22 0.70 11.22
CA ASN A 237 11.94 0.53 11.91
C ASN A 237 12.09 0.53 13.44
N VAL A 238 13.17 -0.06 13.96
CA VAL A 238 13.52 0.00 15.38
C VAL A 238 13.86 1.44 15.80
N ALA A 239 14.60 2.20 14.97
CA ALA A 239 14.88 3.61 15.23
C ALA A 239 13.59 4.44 15.34
N LEU A 240 12.63 4.25 14.42
CA LEU A 240 11.30 4.87 14.52
C LEU A 240 10.55 4.44 15.80
N GLY A 241 10.60 3.16 16.16
CA GLY A 241 10.00 2.65 17.39
C GLY A 241 10.62 3.27 18.64
N ALA A 242 11.94 3.44 18.66
CA ALA A 242 12.65 4.11 19.73
C ALA A 242 12.26 5.59 19.83
N GLN A 243 12.08 6.29 18.71
CA GLN A 243 11.59 7.67 18.70
C GLN A 243 10.17 7.80 19.27
N ILE A 244 9.28 6.87 18.94
CA ILE A 244 7.93 6.82 19.53
C ILE A 244 8.02 6.71 21.05
N TRP A 245 8.88 5.82 21.55
CA TRP A 245 9.04 5.62 22.99
C TRP A 245 9.69 6.83 23.68
N MET A 246 10.73 7.41 23.09
CA MET A 246 11.44 8.57 23.64
C MET A 246 10.62 9.87 23.63
N TYR A 247 9.81 10.08 22.58
CA TYR A 247 8.98 11.29 22.43
C TYR A 247 7.51 11.06 22.81
N TRP A 248 7.22 9.97 23.51
CA TRP A 248 5.87 9.65 23.96
C TRP A 248 5.29 10.79 24.81
N GLY A 249 4.13 11.31 24.42
CA GLY A 249 3.44 12.38 25.15
C GLY A 249 4.05 13.78 24.97
N ARG A 250 5.08 13.95 24.14
CA ARG A 250 5.57 15.29 23.74
C ARG A 250 4.81 15.77 22.52
N SER A 251 4.00 16.81 22.67
CA SER A 251 3.35 17.48 21.54
C SER A 251 4.35 18.37 20.81
N VAL A 252 4.22 18.45 19.49
CA VAL A 252 4.90 19.49 18.70
C VAL A 252 4.52 20.84 19.30
N PRO A 253 5.47 21.76 19.59
CA PRO A 253 5.11 23.13 19.93
C PRO A 253 4.21 23.65 18.83
N SER A 254 2.98 24.07 19.18
CA SER A 254 2.11 24.75 18.22
C SER A 254 2.80 26.06 17.84
N THR A 255 3.62 26.01 16.80
CA THR A 255 3.78 27.18 15.95
C THR A 255 2.38 27.41 15.41
N LYS A 256 1.71 28.42 15.94
CA LYS A 256 0.52 28.98 15.32
C LYS A 256 0.95 29.40 13.92
N GLU A 257 0.84 28.50 12.95
CA GLU A 257 0.77 28.93 11.56
C GLU A 257 -0.48 29.80 11.49
N HIS A 258 -0.24 31.10 11.52
CA HIS A 258 -1.22 32.09 11.15
C HIS A 258 -1.46 31.84 9.66
N TRP A 259 -2.40 30.95 9.34
CA TRP A 259 -2.97 30.94 8.01
C TRP A 259 -3.49 32.37 7.79
N PRO A 260 -2.95 33.14 6.84
CA PRO A 260 -3.56 34.41 6.49
C PRO A 260 -5.00 34.05 6.15
N ARG A 261 -5.97 34.56 6.92
CA ARG A 261 -7.34 34.60 6.44
C ARG A 261 -7.27 35.43 5.18
N GLU A 262 -7.21 34.75 4.04
CA GLU A 262 -7.46 35.34 2.75
C GLU A 262 -8.85 35.92 2.87
N LYS A 263 -8.89 37.23 3.10
CA LYS A 263 -10.13 38.00 3.06
C LYS A 263 -10.61 37.87 1.63
N ASP A 264 -11.86 37.47 1.49
CA ASP A 264 -12.62 37.57 0.26
C ASP A 264 -12.59 39.04 -0.23
N ASP A 265 -11.60 39.37 -1.05
CA ASP A 265 -11.48 40.64 -1.77
C ASP A 265 -11.00 40.33 -3.20
N PHE A 266 -11.82 39.58 -3.93
CA PHE A 266 -11.81 39.61 -5.40
C PHE A 266 -13.16 40.15 -5.89
N ALA A 267 -13.42 41.41 -5.54
CA ALA A 267 -14.26 42.29 -6.31
C ALA A 267 -13.35 43.34 -7.01
N ASN A 268 -13.45 43.39 -8.35
CA ASN A 268 -13.04 44.50 -9.24
C ASN A 268 -11.51 44.53 -9.56
N VAL A 269 -10.97 44.61 -10.78
CA VAL A 269 -11.42 44.93 -12.15
C VAL A 269 -10.31 44.43 -13.12
N VAL A 270 -10.65 43.79 -14.24
CA VAL A 270 -10.05 44.11 -15.56
C VAL A 270 -11.13 43.81 -16.62
N GLU A 271 -11.68 44.86 -17.22
CA GLU A 271 -12.54 44.82 -18.41
C GLU A 271 -11.82 44.17 -19.61
N PRO A 272 -12.52 43.37 -20.42
CA PRO A 272 -12.22 43.23 -21.85
C PRO A 272 -13.12 44.19 -22.65
N SER A 273 -12.50 44.97 -23.52
CA SER A 273 -13.12 45.94 -24.42
C SER A 273 -13.85 45.30 -25.62
N GLU A 274 -14.93 45.98 -26.03
CA GLU A 274 -15.66 46.01 -27.32
C GLU A 274 -16.88 45.07 -27.57
N ILE A 275 -18.00 45.75 -27.88
CA ILE A 275 -19.41 45.35 -28.18
C ILE A 275 -19.52 45.04 -29.72
N PRO A 276 -20.60 44.44 -30.35
CA PRO A 276 -22.00 44.45 -29.91
C PRO A 276 -22.99 43.30 -30.29
N ASN A 277 -24.12 43.34 -29.56
CA ASN A 277 -25.51 43.00 -29.92
C ASN A 277 -25.93 41.55 -30.19
N ALA A 278 -26.86 41.03 -29.37
CA ALA A 278 -28.23 40.72 -29.83
C ALA A 278 -29.15 40.35 -28.65
N GLN A 279 -30.35 40.91 -28.73
CA GLN A 279 -31.48 40.80 -27.79
C GLN A 279 -31.85 39.36 -27.44
N TYR A 280 -32.29 39.13 -26.20
CA TYR A 280 -33.38 38.18 -25.94
C TYR A 280 -34.37 38.77 -24.93
N GLN A 281 -35.52 39.16 -25.45
CA GLN A 281 -36.74 39.43 -24.69
C GLN A 281 -37.13 38.16 -23.93
N THR A 282 -37.44 38.29 -22.64
CA THR A 282 -38.34 37.36 -21.96
C THR A 282 -39.42 38.15 -21.25
N SER A 283 -40.58 38.15 -21.91
CA SER A 283 -41.88 38.57 -21.42
C SER A 283 -42.36 37.65 -20.30
N HIS A 284 -42.64 38.18 -19.11
CA HIS A 284 -43.60 37.55 -18.20
C HIS A 284 -44.42 38.60 -17.43
N LEU A 285 -45.64 38.78 -17.95
CA LEU A 285 -46.94 38.95 -17.29
C LEU A 285 -46.98 39.51 -15.85
N THR A 286 -47.64 40.66 -15.79
CA THR A 286 -48.23 41.45 -14.71
C THR A 286 -48.95 40.69 -13.59
N GLY A 287 -48.87 41.22 -12.36
CA GLY A 287 -49.83 40.93 -11.27
C GLY A 287 -49.47 41.59 -9.94
N ASN A 288 -50.06 42.75 -9.66
CA ASN A 288 -49.94 43.55 -8.43
C ASN A 288 -50.43 42.83 -7.16
N THR A 289 -49.80 43.08 -6.00
CA THR A 289 -50.34 43.81 -4.82
C THR A 289 -49.57 43.49 -3.51
N ALA A 290 -49.72 44.40 -2.55
CA ALA A 290 -48.85 44.75 -1.42
C ALA A 290 -48.99 43.84 -0.15
N PRO A 291 -48.26 44.12 0.96
CA PRO A 291 -47.74 43.13 1.93
C PRO A 291 -48.51 43.03 3.26
N ALA A 292 -48.26 41.98 4.07
CA ALA A 292 -48.37 42.04 5.55
C ALA A 292 -47.87 40.77 6.28
N ALA A 293 -47.06 41.01 7.32
CA ALA A 293 -46.97 40.39 8.64
C ALA A 293 -47.54 38.98 8.93
N GLY A 294 -46.78 38.13 9.65
CA GLY A 294 -47.36 36.98 10.35
C GLY A 294 -46.36 36.04 11.04
N ARG A 295 -46.49 35.93 12.37
CA ARG A 295 -45.67 35.18 13.35
C ARG A 295 -45.71 33.64 13.21
N ARG A 296 -44.60 33.00 13.67
CA ARG A 296 -44.45 31.70 14.42
C ARG A 296 -45.09 30.45 13.77
N TRP A 297 -44.50 29.25 13.80
CA TRP A 297 -44.47 28.32 14.94
C TRP A 297 -43.61 27.08 14.62
N ALA A 298 -43.21 26.39 15.67
CA ALA A 298 -42.40 25.19 15.69
C ALA A 298 -43.18 23.88 15.40
N ARG A 299 -42.43 22.85 15.00
CA ARG A 299 -42.56 21.41 15.33
C ARG A 299 -43.75 20.62 14.74
N LYS A 300 -43.46 19.68 13.84
CA LYS A 300 -43.55 18.22 14.10
C LYS A 300 -42.90 17.41 12.98
N VAL A 301 -42.24 16.34 13.43
CA VAL A 301 -41.74 15.22 12.65
C VAL A 301 -42.84 14.17 12.72
N ASP A 302 -43.25 13.68 11.56
CA ASP A 302 -43.74 12.31 11.37
C ASP A 302 -42.84 11.68 10.29
#